data_AF-A0AA51UGE8-F1
#
_entry.id   AF-A0AA51UGE8-F1
#
_cell.length_a   1.000
_cell.length_b   1.000
_cell.length_c   1.000
_cell.angle_alpha   90.00
_cell.angle_beta   90.00
_cell.angle_gamma   90.00
#
_symmetry.space_group_name_H-M   'P 1'
#
loop_
_entity.id
_entity.type
_entity.pdbx_description
1 polymer ?
#
loop_
_entity_poly.entity_id
_entity_poly.type
_entity_poly.pdbx_seq_one_letter_code
_entity_poly.pdbx_strand_id
1 'polypeptide(L)'
;MKKTTLNYIVDLPLLAQSVIVSVTGVVLMYGSHGASFLGFDSRELLHMHEQIGILMVAFSLIHVVLHWKWMACTTKNFLTGKSSSSTTRKSGSFVQCEVANQLEE
;
A
#
# COMPACT_ATOMS: atom_id res chain seq x y z
N MET A 1 21.33 -12.28 0.68
CA MET A 1 20.82 -11.08 1.37
C MET A 1 19.47 -11.45 1.98
N LYS A 2 19.18 -10.98 3.20
CA LYS A 2 17.99 -11.41 3.97
C LYS A 2 16.74 -10.95 3.22
N LYS A 3 15.76 -11.84 3.00
CA LYS A 3 14.53 -11.59 2.23
C LYS A 3 13.82 -10.30 2.70
N THR A 4 13.93 -10.08 4.00
CA THR A 4 13.57 -8.90 4.77
C THR A 4 13.98 -7.56 4.17
N THR A 5 15.21 -7.47 3.68
CA THR A 5 15.74 -6.22 3.11
C THR A 5 15.12 -5.89 1.76
N LEU A 6 14.69 -6.90 0.99
CA LEU A 6 14.08 -6.72 -0.32
C LEU A 6 12.63 -6.22 -0.16
N ASN A 7 11.91 -6.74 0.84
CA ASN A 7 10.52 -6.36 1.10
C ASN A 7 10.43 -4.90 1.59
N TYR A 8 11.31 -4.52 2.51
CA TYR A 8 11.43 -3.12 2.95
C TYR A 8 11.81 -2.17 1.81
N ILE A 9 12.64 -2.62 0.86
CA ILE A 9 13.02 -1.85 -0.33
C ILE A 9 11.86 -1.59 -1.28
N VAL A 10 10.84 -2.46 -1.32
CA VAL A 10 9.65 -2.27 -2.18
C VAL A 10 8.59 -1.42 -1.48
N ASP A 11 8.44 -1.56 -0.16
CA ASP A 11 7.45 -0.81 0.60
C ASP A 11 7.83 0.67 0.80
N LEU A 12 9.11 0.95 1.04
CA LEU A 12 9.61 2.32 1.21
C LEU A 12 9.30 3.26 0.01
N PRO A 13 9.59 2.90 -1.26
CA PRO A 13 9.24 3.72 -2.40
C PRO A 13 7.73 3.75 -2.68
N LEU A 14 6.98 2.71 -2.30
CA LEU A 14 5.51 2.69 -2.38
C LEU A 14 4.90 3.75 -1.44
N LEU A 15 5.34 3.79 -0.18
CA LEU A 15 4.92 4.81 0.77
C LEU A 15 5.36 6.21 0.33
N ALA A 16 6.60 6.36 -0.12
CA ALA A 16 7.12 7.65 -0.56
C ALA A 16 6.31 8.20 -1.74
N GLN A 17 6.07 7.41 -2.80
CA GLN A 17 5.32 7.88 -3.96
C GLN A 17 3.83 8.12 -3.64
N SER A 18 3.25 7.34 -2.72
CA SER A 18 1.88 7.54 -2.24
C SER A 18 1.70 8.90 -1.55
N VAL A 19 2.66 9.30 -0.72
CA VAL A 19 2.64 10.64 -0.10
C VAL A 19 2.81 11.73 -1.16
N ILE A 20 3.73 11.56 -2.12
CA ILE A 20 3.98 12.56 -3.17
C ILE A 20 2.74 12.73 -4.08
N VAL A 21 2.11 11.65 -4.53
CA VAL A 21 0.91 11.71 -5.38
C VAL A 21 -0.27 12.31 -4.62
N SER A 22 -0.39 12.03 -3.31
CA SER A 22 -1.42 12.64 -2.46
C SER A 22 -1.22 14.15 -2.31
N VAL A 23 0.01 14.60 -2.03
CA VAL A 23 0.32 16.04 -1.90
C VAL A 23 0.08 16.76 -3.23
N THR A 24 0.57 16.22 -4.35
CA THR A 24 0.35 16.82 -5.68
C THR A 24 -1.13 16.86 -6.07
N GLY A 25 -1.92 15.84 -5.73
CA GLY A 25 -3.37 15.83 -5.95
C GLY A 25 -4.11 16.89 -5.12
N VAL A 26 -3.74 17.04 -3.84
CA VAL A 26 -4.28 18.10 -2.98
C VAL A 26 -3.90 19.49 -3.53
N VAL A 27 -2.65 19.68 -3.97
CA VAL A 27 -2.20 20.93 -4.59
C VAL A 27 -2.97 21.23 -5.88
N LEU A 28 -3.20 20.25 -6.75
CA LEU A 28 -4.00 20.40 -7.96
C LEU A 28 -5.45 20.80 -7.67
N MET A 29 -6.05 20.23 -6.61
CA MET A 29 -7.40 20.59 -6.17
C MET A 29 -7.51 22.08 -5.81
N TYR A 30 -6.49 22.66 -5.18
CA TYR A 30 -6.45 24.09 -4.85
C TYR A 30 -5.96 24.97 -6.02
N GLY A 31 -5.13 24.44 -6.92
CA GLY A 31 -4.59 25.14 -8.10
C GLY A 31 -5.62 25.48 -9.19
N SER A 32 -6.82 24.89 -9.13
CA SER A 32 -7.91 25.13 -10.09
C SER A 32 -8.42 26.58 -10.15
N HIS A 33 -8.13 27.42 -9.16
CA HIS A 33 -8.58 28.83 -9.11
C HIS A 33 -7.51 29.83 -9.59
N GLY A 34 -6.66 29.45 -10.57
CA GLY A 34 -5.68 30.36 -11.17
C GLY A 34 -4.53 30.75 -10.26
N ALA A 35 -4.37 30.07 -9.12
CA ALA A 35 -3.25 30.25 -8.22
C ALA A 35 -2.09 29.35 -8.64
N SER A 36 -1.05 29.94 -9.23
CA SER A 36 0.26 29.29 -9.34
C SER A 36 0.74 28.94 -7.93
N PHE A 37 0.60 27.69 -7.52
CA PHE A 37 1.07 27.24 -6.21
C PHE A 37 2.60 27.19 -6.25
N LEU A 38 3.26 28.01 -5.43
CA LEU A 38 4.72 28.09 -5.35
C LEU A 38 5.44 28.40 -6.69
N GLY A 39 4.76 29.09 -7.62
CA GLY A 39 5.36 29.48 -8.91
C GLY A 39 5.43 28.37 -9.96
N PHE A 40 4.85 27.19 -9.70
CA PHE A 40 4.70 26.14 -10.69
C PHE A 40 3.34 26.23 -11.40
N ASP A 41 3.35 25.96 -12.71
CA ASP A 41 2.15 25.92 -13.53
C ASP A 41 1.31 24.67 -13.21
N SER A 42 -0.01 24.81 -13.19
CA SER A 42 -0.93 23.71 -12.90
C SER A 42 -0.85 22.59 -13.95
N ARG A 43 -0.47 22.89 -15.21
CA ARG A 43 -0.26 21.86 -16.23
C ARG A 43 0.91 20.95 -15.91
N GLU A 44 2.02 21.51 -15.49
CA GLU A 44 3.22 20.73 -15.18
C GLU A 44 2.96 19.81 -13.98
N LEU A 45 2.28 20.32 -12.95
CA LEU A 45 1.85 19.51 -11.81
C LEU A 45 0.89 18.39 -12.20
N LEU A 46 -0.05 18.65 -13.13
CA LEU A 46 -0.99 17.64 -13.61
C LEU A 46 -0.27 16.53 -14.38
N HIS A 47 0.64 16.87 -15.29
CA HIS A 47 1.46 15.90 -16.03
C HIS A 47 2.28 15.02 -15.07
N MET A 48 2.92 15.62 -14.07
CA MET A 48 3.70 14.87 -13.07
C MET A 48 2.79 13.99 -12.20
N HIS A 49 1.62 14.48 -11.80
CA HIS A 49 0.66 13.72 -11.00
C HIS A 49 0.13 12.50 -11.75
N GLU A 50 -0.20 12.63 -13.04
CA GLU A 50 -0.64 11.49 -13.86
C GLU A 50 0.48 10.45 -14.03
N GLN A 51 1.71 10.87 -14.31
CA GLN A 51 2.85 9.96 -14.46
C GLN A 51 3.17 9.21 -13.16
N ILE A 52 3.25 9.92 -12.03
CA ILE A 52 3.50 9.31 -10.71
C ILE A 52 2.31 8.44 -10.28
N GLY A 53 1.08 8.83 -10.61
CA GLY A 53 -0.12 8.06 -10.35
C GLY A 53 -0.13 6.71 -11.07
N ILE A 54 0.25 6.67 -12.34
CA ILE A 54 0.38 5.41 -13.10
C ILE A 54 1.48 4.53 -12.48
N LEU A 55 2.61 5.12 -12.09
CA LEU A 55 3.69 4.40 -11.43
C LEU A 55 3.20 3.79 -10.10
N MET A 56 2.41 4.53 -9.34
CA MET A 56 1.84 4.09 -8.06
C MET A 56 0.89 2.91 -8.22
N VAL A 57 0.03 2.92 -9.24
CA VAL A 57 -0.81 1.76 -9.54
C VAL A 57 0.06 0.53 -9.83
N ALA A 58 1.11 0.67 -10.64
CA ALA A 58 2.00 -0.45 -10.96
C ALA A 58 2.73 -0.99 -9.72
N PHE A 59 3.29 -0.12 -8.87
CA PHE A 59 3.94 -0.52 -7.63
C PHE A 59 2.97 -1.15 -6.63
N SER A 60 1.73 -0.64 -6.52
CA SER A 60 0.69 -1.25 -5.67
C SER A 60 0.35 -2.66 -6.11
N LEU A 61 0.24 -2.93 -7.42
CA LEU A 61 0.00 -4.28 -7.92
C LEU A 61 1.16 -5.21 -7.56
N ILE A 62 2.41 -4.76 -7.73
CA ILE A 62 3.60 -5.53 -7.36
C ILE A 62 3.59 -5.84 -5.84
N HIS A 63 3.28 -4.85 -5.01
CA HIS A 63 3.17 -5.02 -3.56
C HIS A 63 2.10 -6.06 -3.20
N VAL A 64 0.90 -5.97 -3.77
CA VAL A 64 -0.19 -6.93 -3.50
C VAL A 64 0.17 -8.34 -3.96
N VAL A 65 0.82 -8.50 -5.11
CA VAL A 65 1.29 -9.80 -5.60
C VAL A 65 2.38 -10.37 -4.69
N LEU A 66 3.30 -9.53 -4.21
CA LEU A 66 4.37 -9.93 -3.30
C LEU A 66 3.81 -10.37 -1.94
N HIS A 67 2.81 -9.66 -1.42
CA HIS A 67 2.15 -9.97 -0.14
C HIS A 67 0.87 -10.82 -0.29
N TRP A 68 0.68 -11.49 -1.43
CA TRP A 68 -0.55 -12.22 -1.74
C TRP A 68 -0.87 -13.33 -0.73
N LYS A 69 0.15 -14.01 -0.21
CA LYS A 69 -0.02 -15.07 0.81
C LYS A 69 -0.48 -14.50 2.15
N TRP A 70 0.13 -13.41 2.59
CA TRP A 70 -0.35 -12.66 3.75
C TRP A 70 -1.79 -12.15 3.55
N MET A 71 -2.08 -11.52 2.41
CA MET A 71 -3.41 -10.96 2.10
C MET A 71 -4.50 -12.03 2.12
N ALA A 72 -4.26 -13.20 1.51
CA ALA A 72 -5.19 -14.33 1.51
C ALA A 72 -5.40 -14.90 2.91
N CYS A 73 -4.36 -14.94 3.75
CA CYS A 73 -4.43 -15.36 5.13
C CYS A 73 -5.25 -14.39 5.99
N THR A 74 -4.97 -13.10 5.91
CA THR A 74 -5.71 -12.02 6.59
C THR A 74 -7.17 -11.99 6.15
N THR A 75 -7.45 -12.10 4.85
CA THR A 75 -8.82 -12.10 4.30
C THR A 75 -9.61 -13.33 4.78
N LYS A 76 -9.00 -14.52 4.82
CA LYS A 76 -9.64 -15.72 5.38
C LYS A 76 -9.95 -15.59 6.86
N ASN A 77 -9.06 -14.96 7.63
CA ASN A 77 -9.29 -14.70 9.05
C ASN A 77 -10.44 -13.71 9.27
N PHE A 78 -10.49 -12.63 8.47
CA PHE A 78 -11.54 -11.62 8.55
C PHE A 78 -12.92 -12.17 8.14
N LEU A 79 -12.98 -13.00 7.09
CA LEU A 79 -14.22 -13.63 6.62
C LEU A 79 -14.70 -14.81 7.50
N THR A 80 -13.80 -15.45 8.25
CA THR A 80 -14.15 -16.51 9.22
C THR A 80 -14.57 -15.93 10.59
N GLY A 81 -14.82 -14.62 10.66
CA GLY A 81 -15.54 -13.97 11.76
C GLY A 81 -17.03 -14.32 11.78
N LYS A 82 -17.37 -15.62 11.83
CA LYS A 82 -18.75 -16.05 12.08
C LYS A 82 -18.99 -16.07 13.59
N SER A 83 -19.93 -15.23 14.02
CA SER A 83 -20.66 -15.38 15.28
C SER A 83 -20.97 -16.86 15.55
N SER A 84 -20.34 -17.46 16.55
CA SER A 84 -20.97 -18.34 17.57
C SER A 84 -19.87 -19.08 18.34
N SER A 85 -19.81 -18.81 19.65
CA SER A 85 -19.53 -19.76 20.74
C SER A 85 -19.00 -21.15 20.39
N SER A 86 -17.75 -21.44 20.77
CA SER A 86 -17.39 -22.57 21.66
C SER A 86 -15.88 -22.84 21.58
N THR A 87 -15.24 -22.59 22.71
CA THR A 87 -14.10 -23.30 23.32
C THR A 87 -13.28 -24.27 22.46
N THR A 88 -11.96 -24.09 22.58
CA THR A 88 -10.83 -25.00 22.28
C THR A 88 -10.17 -24.94 20.89
N ARG A 89 -8.86 -24.62 20.92
CA ARG A 89 -7.81 -24.84 19.91
C ARG A 89 -7.92 -24.11 18.57
N LYS A 90 -7.33 -22.90 18.48
CA LYS A 90 -6.58 -22.46 17.28
C LYS A 90 -5.51 -21.40 17.63
N SER A 91 -4.61 -21.71 18.56
CA SER A 91 -3.36 -20.95 18.73
C SER A 91 -2.39 -21.13 17.54
N GLY A 92 -2.72 -21.98 16.55
CA GLY A 92 -1.88 -22.23 15.37
C GLY A 92 -2.22 -21.39 14.14
N SER A 93 -3.46 -20.91 13.97
CA SER A 93 -3.86 -20.22 12.71
C SER A 93 -3.40 -18.77 12.67
N PHE A 94 -3.43 -18.07 13.80
CA PHE A 94 -2.88 -16.72 13.91
C PHE A 94 -1.35 -16.74 13.83
N VAL A 95 -0.70 -17.67 14.53
CA VAL A 95 0.76 -17.89 14.49
C VAL A 95 1.26 -18.28 13.09
N GLN A 96 0.47 -19.02 12.29
CA GLN A 96 0.90 -19.40 10.93
C GLN A 96 0.82 -18.24 9.93
N CYS A 97 -0.11 -17.28 10.14
CA CYS A 97 -0.17 -16.05 9.37
C CYS A 97 0.93 -15.08 9.81
N GLU A 98 1.21 -15.01 11.12
CA GLU A 98 2.30 -14.21 11.68
C GLU A 98 3.69 -14.75 11.29
N VAL A 99 3.89 -16.07 11.24
CA VAL A 99 5.12 -16.69 10.72
C VAL A 99 5.24 -16.53 9.20
N ALA A 100 4.13 -16.56 8.45
CA ALA A 100 4.16 -16.23 7.02
C ALA A 100 4.52 -14.74 6.80
N ASN A 101 4.01 -13.84 7.65
CA ASN A 101 4.39 -12.44 7.68
C ASN A 101 5.90 -12.30 7.95
N GLN A 102 6.44 -12.96 8.98
CA GLN A 102 7.88 -12.93 9.33
C GLN A 102 8.82 -13.56 8.27
N LEU A 103 8.30 -14.38 7.35
CA LEU A 103 9.08 -14.96 6.24
C LEU A 103 9.00 -14.12 4.95
N GLU A 104 7.95 -13.31 4.84
CA GLU A 104 7.73 -12.29 3.80
C GLU A 104 8.10 -10.87 4.27
N GLU A 105 8.63 -10.72 5.48
CA GLU A 105 9.13 -9.46 6.07
C GLU A 105 10.62 -9.46 6.32
#